data_AF-A0A0W0RQV4-F1
#
_entry.id   AF-A0A0W0RQV4-F1
#
_cell.length_a   1.000
_cell.length_b   1.000
_cell.length_c   1.000
_cell.angle_alpha   90.00
_cell.angle_beta   90.00
_cell.angle_gamma   90.00
#
_symmetry.space_group_name_H-M   'P 1'
#
loop_
_entity.id
_entity.type
_entity.pdbx_description
1 polymer ?
#
loop_
_entity_poly.entity_id
_entity_poly.type
_entity_poly.pdbx_seq_one_letter_code
_entity_poly.pdbx_strand_id
1 'polypeptide(L)'
;MQNKQEKLFENARFLNNEKEIDRLQNSNEYNPYKIIFLCQENLNFIQPLIADPKGEELPEAFYDEALQLELLNKLGNYYLSLYKALSSIKNPTEGDELDQVKYRKLAEEYNFEAVKQMDIELERVQFDENYAMALYLNDLEENEASPIYSGQRFFKLEPKDDDSNIHLEQQNKEEDSPSKKRRLSM
;
A
#
# COMPACT_ATOMS: atom_id res chain seq x y z
N MET A 1 32.19 -25.25 -18.65
CA MET A 1 30.77 -25.60 -18.49
C MET A 1 30.18 -24.51 -17.62
N GLN A 2 29.34 -23.62 -18.15
CA GLN A 2 28.69 -22.58 -17.34
C GLN A 2 27.76 -23.26 -16.32
N ASN A 3 27.86 -22.82 -15.08
CA ASN A 3 27.18 -23.47 -13.97
C ASN A 3 25.67 -23.20 -14.11
N LYS A 4 24.82 -24.21 -13.89
CA LYS A 4 23.35 -24.07 -14.08
C LYS A 4 22.74 -22.95 -13.20
N GLN A 5 23.45 -22.54 -12.16
CA GLN A 5 23.07 -21.49 -11.21
C GLN A 5 23.38 -20.07 -11.72
N GLU A 6 24.48 -19.85 -12.45
CA GLU A 6 24.76 -18.54 -13.11
C GLU A 6 23.61 -18.16 -14.07
N LYS A 7 23.04 -19.17 -14.75
CA LYS A 7 21.87 -19.01 -15.61
C LYS A 7 20.59 -18.57 -14.89
N LEU A 8 20.50 -18.75 -13.57
CA LEU A 8 19.31 -18.41 -12.80
C LEU A 8 19.26 -16.91 -12.49
N PHE A 9 20.41 -16.28 -12.21
CA PHE A 9 20.52 -14.83 -12.14
C PHE A 9 20.47 -14.17 -13.52
N GLU A 10 20.78 -14.91 -14.59
CA GLU A 10 20.55 -14.47 -15.97
C GLU A 10 19.08 -14.64 -16.42
N ASN A 11 18.19 -15.18 -15.57
CA ASN A 11 16.79 -15.35 -15.92
C ASN A 11 16.13 -13.97 -16.15
N ALA A 12 15.61 -13.76 -17.35
CA ALA A 12 15.03 -12.48 -17.75
C ALA A 12 13.89 -12.02 -16.82
N ARG A 13 13.09 -12.94 -16.28
CA ARG A 13 12.02 -12.61 -15.32
C ARG A 13 12.60 -12.19 -13.98
N PHE A 14 13.58 -12.92 -13.47
CA PHE A 14 14.27 -12.59 -12.22
C PHE A 14 14.88 -11.18 -12.27
N LEU A 15 15.63 -10.89 -13.34
CA LEU A 15 16.25 -9.58 -13.57
C LEU A 15 15.23 -8.46 -13.78
N ASN A 16 14.12 -8.74 -14.47
CA ASN A 16 13.06 -7.76 -14.66
C ASN A 16 12.38 -7.42 -13.33
N ASN A 17 12.16 -8.41 -12.47
CA ASN A 17 11.62 -8.22 -11.14
C ASN A 17 12.57 -7.37 -10.28
N GLU A 18 13.88 -7.63 -10.30
CA GLU A 18 14.87 -6.79 -9.58
C GLU A 18 14.80 -5.34 -10.02
N LYS A 19 14.81 -5.08 -11.33
CA LYS A 19 14.72 -3.72 -11.87
C LYS A 19 13.43 -3.02 -11.49
N GLU A 20 12.30 -3.73 -11.51
CA GLU A 20 11.01 -3.17 -11.16
C GLU A 20 10.89 -2.90 -9.66
N ILE A 21 11.46 -3.76 -8.80
CA ILE A 21 11.56 -3.50 -7.35
C ILE A 21 12.36 -2.22 -7.11
N ASP A 22 13.55 -2.10 -7.70
CA ASP A 22 14.39 -0.90 -7.56
C ASP A 22 13.67 0.35 -8.04
N ARG A 23 12.96 0.26 -9.18
CA ARG A 23 12.16 1.38 -9.71
C ARG A 23 11.06 1.79 -8.74
N LEU A 24 10.32 0.83 -8.18
CA LEU A 24 9.20 1.11 -7.26
C LEU A 24 9.70 1.68 -5.93
N GLN A 25 10.85 1.23 -5.43
CA GLN A 25 11.43 1.73 -4.18
C GLN A 25 11.98 3.16 -4.29
N ASN A 26 12.42 3.57 -5.49
CA ASN A 26 13.07 4.87 -5.72
C ASN A 26 12.20 5.87 -6.49
N SER A 27 10.92 5.59 -6.71
CA SER A 27 10.01 6.46 -7.47
C SER A 27 8.79 6.88 -6.65
N ASN A 28 8.08 7.89 -7.15
CA ASN A 28 6.80 8.33 -6.57
C ASN A 28 5.66 7.32 -6.80
N GLU A 29 5.90 6.25 -7.56
CA GLU A 29 4.94 5.17 -7.84
C GLU A 29 5.06 4.01 -6.83
N TYR A 30 5.55 4.31 -5.62
CA TYR A 30 5.73 3.31 -4.57
C TYR A 30 4.44 2.52 -4.31
N ASN A 31 4.53 1.20 -4.44
CA ASN A 31 3.41 0.28 -4.21
C ASN A 31 3.90 -0.92 -3.39
N PRO A 32 3.55 -1.00 -2.09
CA PRO A 32 4.05 -2.04 -1.21
C PRO A 32 3.62 -3.44 -1.66
N TYR A 33 2.37 -3.63 -2.08
CA TYR A 33 1.86 -4.93 -2.52
C TYR A 33 2.54 -5.44 -3.79
N LYS A 34 2.87 -4.54 -4.73
CA LYS A 34 3.61 -4.91 -5.94
C LYS A 34 5.04 -5.31 -5.61
N ILE A 35 5.70 -4.58 -4.72
CA ILE A 35 7.04 -4.94 -4.22
C ILE A 35 7.00 -6.31 -3.54
N ILE A 36 6.03 -6.54 -2.64
CA ILE A 36 5.86 -7.82 -1.95
C ILE A 36 5.73 -8.97 -2.94
N PHE A 37 4.84 -8.83 -3.93
CA PHE A 37 4.62 -9.83 -4.96
C PHE A 37 5.92 -10.15 -5.72
N LEU A 38 6.64 -9.13 -6.21
CA LEU A 38 7.87 -9.32 -6.98
C LEU A 38 8.99 -9.95 -6.14
N CYS A 39 9.14 -9.54 -4.88
CA CYS A 39 10.10 -10.16 -3.96
C CYS A 39 9.78 -11.63 -3.72
N GLN A 40 8.50 -11.98 -3.49
CA GLN A 40 8.08 -13.37 -3.31
C GLN A 40 8.32 -14.21 -4.57
N GLU A 41 8.08 -13.66 -5.76
CA GLU A 41 8.41 -14.36 -7.01
C GLU A 41 9.91 -14.65 -7.11
N ASN A 42 10.77 -13.67 -6.82
CA ASN A 42 12.22 -13.85 -6.84
C ASN A 42 12.72 -14.81 -5.77
N LEU A 43 12.12 -14.81 -4.59
CA LEU A 43 12.41 -15.79 -3.55
C LEU A 43 12.02 -17.21 -3.97
N ASN A 44 10.94 -17.41 -4.72
CA ASN A 44 10.57 -18.73 -5.24
C ASN A 44 11.60 -19.29 -6.25
N PHE A 45 12.36 -18.43 -6.94
CA PHE A 45 13.49 -18.87 -7.77
C PHE A 45 14.71 -19.28 -6.93
N ILE A 46 14.90 -18.64 -5.77
CA ILE A 46 16.08 -18.81 -4.91
C ILE A 46 15.91 -19.94 -3.88
N GLN A 47 14.73 -20.07 -3.26
CA GLN A 47 14.47 -21.05 -2.19
C GLN A 47 14.85 -22.49 -2.54
N PRO A 48 14.58 -23.01 -3.76
CA PRO A 48 14.98 -24.37 -4.15
C PRO A 48 16.50 -24.59 -4.20
N LEU A 49 17.30 -23.52 -4.21
CA LEU A 49 18.77 -23.61 -4.19
C LEU A 49 19.30 -23.75 -2.76
N ILE A 50 18.54 -23.29 -1.77
CA ILE A 50 18.96 -23.21 -0.37
C ILE A 50 18.31 -24.30 0.47
N ALA A 51 17.05 -24.62 0.18
CA ALA A 51 16.34 -25.70 0.82
C ALA A 51 16.76 -27.02 0.16
N ASP A 52 17.50 -27.85 0.89
CA ASP A 52 17.67 -29.24 0.50
C ASP A 52 16.29 -29.94 0.57
N PRO A 53 15.76 -30.48 -0.55
CA PRO A 53 14.47 -31.16 -0.53
C PRO A 53 14.50 -32.51 0.23
N LYS A 54 15.64 -32.95 0.80
CA LYS A 54 15.78 -34.30 1.38
C LYS A 54 16.39 -34.40 2.78
N GLY A 55 16.78 -33.32 3.44
CA GLY A 55 17.32 -33.35 4.81
C GLY A 55 18.73 -33.92 4.93
N GLU A 56 19.48 -34.00 3.83
CA GLU A 56 20.92 -34.20 3.84
C GLU A 56 21.62 -32.84 3.98
N GLU A 57 22.85 -32.85 4.51
CA GLU A 57 23.67 -31.65 4.75
C GLU A 57 23.62 -30.69 3.56
N LEU A 58 23.62 -29.37 3.85
CA LEU A 58 23.76 -28.28 2.85
C LEU A 58 24.67 -28.80 1.74
N PRO A 59 24.20 -28.97 0.49
CA PRO A 59 24.89 -29.80 -0.48
C PRO A 59 26.36 -29.39 -0.56
N GLU A 60 27.23 -30.17 0.09
CA GLU A 60 28.63 -29.81 0.40
C GLU A 60 29.49 -29.67 -0.88
N ALA A 61 28.88 -29.87 -2.06
CA ALA A 61 29.56 -30.02 -3.33
C ALA A 61 29.36 -28.88 -4.35
N PHE A 62 28.64 -27.78 -4.06
CA PHE A 62 28.16 -26.91 -5.15
C PHE A 62 28.34 -25.39 -5.07
N TYR A 63 29.05 -24.83 -4.09
CA TYR A 63 29.16 -23.38 -3.99
C TYR A 63 30.59 -22.87 -4.25
N ASP A 64 30.74 -22.11 -5.34
CA ASP A 64 31.72 -21.03 -5.39
C ASP A 64 31.34 -20.07 -4.25
N GLU A 65 32.29 -19.80 -3.34
CA GLU A 65 32.09 -18.95 -2.16
C GLU A 65 31.51 -17.58 -2.54
N ALA A 66 31.92 -17.06 -3.70
CA ALA A 66 31.39 -15.81 -4.25
C ALA A 66 29.89 -15.90 -4.59
N LEU A 67 29.46 -17.02 -5.17
CA LEU A 67 28.07 -17.25 -5.55
C LEU A 67 27.18 -17.48 -4.33
N GLN A 68 27.69 -18.20 -3.31
CA GLN A 68 26.97 -18.37 -2.05
C GLN A 68 26.78 -17.04 -1.33
N LEU A 69 27.82 -16.21 -1.29
CA LEU A 69 27.74 -14.87 -0.73
C LEU A 69 26.74 -14.00 -1.50
N GLU A 70 26.75 -14.04 -2.84
CA GLU A 70 25.77 -13.32 -3.67
C GLU A 70 24.33 -13.76 -3.36
N LEU A 71 24.10 -15.07 -3.23
CA LEU A 71 22.79 -15.64 -2.92
C LEU A 71 22.28 -15.17 -1.55
N LEU A 72 23.13 -15.24 -0.53
CA LEU A 72 22.79 -14.80 0.83
C LEU A 72 22.52 -13.28 0.88
N ASN A 73 23.31 -12.49 0.15
CA ASN A 73 23.08 -11.05 0.04
C ASN A 73 21.73 -10.75 -0.62
N LYS A 74 21.41 -11.43 -1.72
CA LYS A 74 20.11 -11.28 -2.41
C LYS A 74 18.95 -11.65 -1.48
N LEU A 75 19.03 -12.78 -0.77
CA LEU A 75 18.03 -13.17 0.24
C LEU A 75 17.81 -12.08 1.28
N GLY A 76 18.89 -11.60 1.90
CA GLY A 76 18.83 -10.56 2.92
C GLY A 76 18.16 -9.29 2.39
N ASN A 77 18.48 -8.89 1.16
CA ASN A 77 17.88 -7.72 0.52
C ASN A 77 16.39 -7.91 0.22
N TYR A 78 15.96 -9.11 -0.20
CA TYR A 78 14.55 -9.41 -0.42
C TYR A 78 13.76 -9.42 0.89
N TYR A 79 14.26 -10.05 1.94
CA TYR A 79 13.58 -10.05 3.25
C TYR A 79 13.50 -8.64 3.84
N LEU A 80 14.57 -7.84 3.71
CA LEU A 80 14.55 -6.44 4.14
C LEU A 80 13.52 -5.63 3.32
N SER A 81 13.46 -5.83 2.00
CA SER A 81 12.49 -5.16 1.13
C SER A 81 11.04 -5.54 1.46
N LEU A 82 10.79 -6.82 1.78
CA LEU A 82 9.49 -7.31 2.24
C LEU A 82 9.09 -6.68 3.56
N TYR A 83 9.99 -6.67 4.53
CA TYR A 83 9.76 -6.02 5.82
C TYR A 83 9.46 -4.53 5.64
N LYS A 84 10.21 -3.84 4.77
CA LYS A 84 9.97 -2.44 4.42
C LYS A 84 8.62 -2.19 3.78
N ALA A 85 8.26 -3.01 2.80
CA ALA A 85 6.98 -2.88 2.12
C ALA A 85 5.81 -3.10 3.09
N LEU A 86 5.85 -4.15 3.90
CA LEU A 86 4.80 -4.47 4.87
C LEU A 86 4.65 -3.38 5.94
N SER A 87 5.77 -2.85 6.46
CA SER A 87 5.74 -1.77 7.47
C SER A 87 5.18 -0.45 6.96
N SER A 88 5.12 -0.26 5.64
CA SER A 88 4.57 0.96 5.02
C SER A 88 3.06 0.89 4.72
N ILE A 89 2.41 -0.26 4.96
CA ILE A 89 0.98 -0.42 4.74
C ILE A 89 0.23 0.28 5.86
N LYS A 90 -0.62 1.26 5.52
CA LYS A 90 -1.36 2.07 6.51
C LYS A 90 -2.41 1.29 7.30
N ASN A 91 -3.07 0.33 6.64
CA ASN A 91 -4.12 -0.50 7.22
C ASN A 91 -3.82 -1.97 6.91
N PRO A 92 -2.84 -2.57 7.60
CA PRO A 92 -2.45 -3.95 7.35
C PRO A 92 -3.58 -4.90 7.76
N THR A 93 -3.67 -6.03 7.07
CA THR A 93 -4.47 -7.17 7.52
C THR A 93 -3.71 -7.96 8.59
N GLU A 94 -4.39 -8.81 9.35
CA GLU A 94 -3.74 -9.72 10.30
C GLU A 94 -2.65 -10.58 9.63
N GLY A 95 -2.88 -10.98 8.36
CA GLY A 95 -1.88 -11.68 7.57
C GLY A 95 -0.64 -10.84 7.26
N ASP A 96 -0.83 -9.56 6.91
CA ASP A 96 0.27 -8.63 6.64
C ASP A 96 1.13 -8.41 7.89
N GLU A 97 0.51 -8.30 9.07
CA GLU A 97 1.22 -8.15 10.36
C GLU A 97 2.02 -9.40 10.71
N LEU A 98 1.44 -10.59 10.53
CA LEU A 98 2.13 -11.86 10.75
C LEU A 98 3.34 -12.01 9.81
N ASP A 99 3.16 -11.68 8.53
CA ASP A 99 4.24 -11.69 7.55
C ASP A 99 5.31 -10.64 7.87
N GLN A 100 4.92 -9.46 8.37
CA GLN A 100 5.86 -8.41 8.76
C GLN A 100 6.79 -8.91 9.87
N VAL A 101 6.24 -9.54 10.93
CA VAL A 101 7.03 -10.11 12.02
C VAL A 101 7.97 -11.21 11.51
N LYS A 102 7.46 -12.07 10.62
CA LYS A 102 8.24 -13.15 10.01
C LYS A 102 9.41 -12.59 9.19
N TYR A 103 9.15 -11.66 8.28
CA TYR A 103 10.17 -11.11 7.40
C TYR A 103 11.14 -10.18 8.12
N ARG A 104 10.73 -9.51 9.20
CA ARG A 104 11.65 -8.79 10.09
C ARG A 104 12.70 -9.74 10.67
N LYS A 105 12.27 -10.89 11.23
CA LYS A 105 13.21 -11.88 11.81
C LYS A 105 14.16 -12.44 10.76
N LEU A 106 13.64 -12.82 9.60
CA LEU A 106 14.47 -13.32 8.50
C LEU A 106 15.43 -12.23 8.01
N ALA A 107 15.00 -10.99 7.86
CA ALA A 107 15.88 -9.89 7.48
C ALA A 107 16.96 -9.64 8.53
N GLU A 108 16.67 -9.80 9.82
CA GLU A 108 17.60 -9.61 10.93
C GLU A 108 18.73 -10.65 10.91
N GLU A 109 18.42 -11.89 10.51
CA GLU A 109 19.41 -12.97 10.36
C GLU A 109 20.48 -12.65 9.29
N TYR A 110 20.11 -11.96 8.21
CA TYR A 110 21.03 -11.64 7.11
C TYR A 110 21.57 -10.20 7.16
N ASN A 111 20.81 -9.26 7.72
CA ASN A 111 21.03 -7.81 7.63
C ASN A 111 20.67 -7.09 8.95
N PHE A 112 21.20 -7.57 10.08
CA PHE A 112 20.92 -7.04 11.43
C PHE A 112 20.95 -5.50 11.54
N GLU A 113 22.02 -4.87 11.06
CA GLU A 113 22.19 -3.41 11.22
C GLU A 113 21.16 -2.61 10.41
N ALA A 114 20.79 -3.09 9.22
CA ALA A 114 19.78 -2.43 8.40
C ALA A 114 18.38 -2.55 9.01
N VAL A 115 18.04 -3.71 9.59
CA VAL A 115 16.78 -3.89 10.33
C VAL A 115 16.73 -2.96 11.53
N LYS A 116 17.81 -2.88 12.31
CA LYS A 116 17.90 -1.99 13.47
C LYS A 116 17.71 -0.51 13.10
N GLN A 117 18.33 -0.05 12.01
CA GLN A 117 18.14 1.32 11.53
C GLN A 117 16.69 1.57 11.14
N MET A 118 16.09 0.61 10.45
CA MET A 118 14.70 0.70 10.04
C MET A 118 13.72 0.71 11.23
N ASP A 119 13.93 -0.14 12.24
CA ASP A 119 13.13 -0.14 13.47
C ASP A 119 13.17 1.25 14.15
N ILE A 120 14.35 1.85 14.26
CA ILE A 120 14.54 3.19 14.85
C ILE A 120 13.78 4.25 14.03
N GLU A 121 13.81 4.17 12.71
CA GLU A 121 13.07 5.11 11.84
C GLU A 121 11.55 4.96 12.01
N LEU A 122 11.04 3.73 12.09
CA LEU A 122 9.62 3.46 12.32
C LEU A 122 9.15 3.97 13.68
N GLU A 123 9.94 3.75 14.75
CA GLU A 123 9.64 4.27 16.08
C GLU A 123 9.57 5.81 16.09
N ARG A 124 10.46 6.48 15.38
CA ARG A 124 10.45 7.94 15.24
C ARG A 124 9.20 8.45 14.53
N VAL A 125 8.84 7.84 13.40
CA VAL A 125 7.62 8.23 12.65
C VAL A 125 6.39 8.05 13.53
N GLN A 126 6.28 6.92 14.24
CA GLN A 126 5.16 6.67 15.14
C GLN A 126 5.09 7.70 16.28
N PHE A 127 6.24 8.07 16.84
CA PHE A 127 6.31 9.10 17.88
C PHE A 127 5.84 10.46 17.36
N ASP A 128 6.29 10.86 16.17
CA ASP A 128 5.91 12.13 15.55
C ASP A 128 4.39 12.18 15.23
N GLU A 129 3.82 11.09 14.72
CA GLU A 129 2.37 10.98 14.48
C GLU A 129 1.57 11.08 15.78
N ASN A 130 2.00 10.38 16.83
CA ASN A 130 1.38 10.44 18.15
C ASN A 130 1.46 11.85 18.75
N TYR A 131 2.59 12.53 18.58
CA TYR A 131 2.79 13.89 19.05
C TYR A 131 1.88 14.88 18.30
N ALA A 132 1.79 14.78 16.98
CA ALA A 132 0.89 15.61 16.18
C ALA A 132 -0.58 15.39 16.55
N MET A 133 -0.98 14.13 16.80
CA MET A 133 -2.31 13.80 17.29
C MET A 133 -2.58 14.40 18.67
N ALA A 134 -1.62 14.34 19.59
CA ALA A 134 -1.75 14.93 20.92
C ALA A 134 -1.92 16.46 20.86
N LEU A 135 -1.16 17.15 19.99
CA LEU A 135 -1.34 18.59 19.76
C LEU A 135 -2.74 18.90 19.22
N TYR A 136 -3.22 18.13 18.24
CA TYR A 136 -4.56 18.32 17.68
C TYR A 136 -5.66 18.14 18.73
N LEU A 137 -5.55 17.12 19.59
CA LEU A 137 -6.51 16.88 20.66
C LEU A 137 -6.49 18.01 21.71
N ASN A 138 -5.30 18.49 22.09
CA ASN A 138 -5.18 19.64 23.00
C ASN A 138 -5.80 20.91 22.41
N ASP A 139 -5.55 21.19 21.12
CA ASP A 139 -6.17 22.33 20.43
C ASP A 139 -7.70 22.22 20.45
N LEU A 140 -8.27 21.03 20.24
CA LEU A 140 -9.71 20.83 20.34
C LEU A 140 -10.22 21.08 21.76
N GLU A 141 -9.55 20.56 22.79
CA GLU A 141 -9.94 20.78 24.19
C GLU A 141 -9.88 22.26 24.59
N GLU A 142 -8.85 23.01 24.18
CA GLU A 142 -8.74 24.45 24.42
C GLU A 142 -9.82 25.25 23.68
N ASN A 143 -10.21 24.81 22.47
CA ASN A 143 -11.25 25.44 21.67
C ASN A 143 -12.68 25.07 22.16
N GLU A 144 -12.90 23.90 22.75
CA GLU A 144 -14.16 23.53 23.41
C GLU A 144 -14.32 24.20 24.79
N ALA A 145 -13.21 24.45 25.50
CA ALA A 145 -13.21 25.10 26.81
C ALA A 145 -13.41 26.64 26.76
N SER A 146 -13.34 27.26 25.57
CA SER A 146 -13.46 28.71 25.40
C SER A 146 -14.78 29.08 24.70
N PRO A 147 -15.71 29.83 25.34
CA PRO A 147 -16.97 30.25 24.73
C PRO A 147 -16.80 31.34 23.65
N ILE A 148 -15.58 31.57 23.16
CA ILE A 148 -15.20 32.71 22.34
C ILE A 148 -15.06 32.34 20.84
N TYR A 149 -15.18 31.06 20.45
CA TYR A 149 -15.29 30.66 19.05
C TYR A 149 -16.72 30.74 18.52
N SER A 150 -17.30 31.94 18.52
CA SER A 150 -18.38 32.29 17.59
C SER A 150 -17.77 32.48 16.19
N GLY A 151 -17.43 31.40 15.49
CA GLY A 151 -16.73 31.55 14.22
C GLY A 151 -16.24 30.26 13.61
N GLN A 152 -17.17 29.34 13.36
CA GLN A 152 -17.04 28.31 12.34
C GLN A 152 -16.27 28.84 11.12
N ARG A 153 -15.00 28.44 10.95
CA ARG A 153 -14.39 28.31 9.62
C ARG A 153 -14.72 26.92 9.05
N PHE A 154 -15.99 26.54 9.11
CA PHE A 154 -16.50 25.67 8.07
C PHE A 154 -16.62 26.55 6.84
N PHE A 155 -16.02 26.13 5.74
CA PHE A 155 -16.39 26.66 4.44
C PHE A 155 -17.92 26.57 4.37
N LYS A 156 -18.59 27.73 4.39
CA LYS A 156 -19.99 27.79 3.98
C LYS A 156 -19.97 27.45 2.49
N LEU A 157 -20.12 26.17 2.19
CA LEU A 157 -20.72 25.79 0.91
C LEU A 157 -22.12 26.37 0.98
N GLU A 158 -22.29 27.56 0.38
CA GLU A 158 -23.60 28.09 0.09
C GLU A 158 -24.34 27.00 -0.71
N PRO A 159 -25.50 26.52 -0.23
CA PRO A 159 -26.43 25.86 -1.12
C PRO A 159 -26.77 26.91 -2.17
N LYS A 160 -26.42 26.64 -3.44
CA LYS A 160 -27.05 27.33 -4.55
C LYS A 160 -28.51 26.88 -4.58
N ASP A 161 -29.35 27.51 -3.77
CA ASP A 161 -30.77 27.54 -4.05
C ASP A 161 -30.97 28.59 -5.15
N ASP A 162 -30.87 28.08 -6.38
CA ASP A 162 -31.42 28.69 -7.58
C ASP A 162 -32.93 28.88 -7.38
N ASP A 163 -33.33 29.97 -6.73
CA ASP A 163 -34.68 30.54 -6.91
C ASP A 163 -34.73 31.21 -8.29
N SER A 164 -34.62 30.35 -9.30
CA SER A 164 -35.18 30.57 -10.61
C SER A 164 -36.67 30.79 -10.42
N ASN A 165 -37.05 32.07 -10.44
CA ASN A 165 -38.39 32.50 -10.76
C ASN A 165 -38.65 32.14 -12.23
N ILE A 166 -38.88 30.85 -12.48
CA ILE A 166 -39.37 30.28 -13.73
C ILE A 166 -40.50 29.31 -13.35
N HIS A 167 -41.69 29.89 -13.26
CA HIS A 167 -43.02 29.30 -13.47
C HIS A 167 -43.08 27.75 -13.52
N LEU A 168 -43.41 27.12 -12.38
CA LEU A 168 -43.97 25.77 -12.38
C LEU A 168 -45.48 25.86 -12.57
N GLU A 169 -45.92 25.44 -13.75
CA GLU A 169 -47.32 25.20 -14.11
C GLU A 169 -47.99 24.29 -13.08
N GLN A 170 -49.10 24.74 -12.51
CA GLN A 170 -50.02 23.90 -11.78
C GLN A 170 -50.75 22.99 -12.79
N GLN A 171 -50.37 21.72 -12.85
CA GLN A 171 -51.25 20.65 -13.34
C GLN A 171 -51.56 19.69 -12.20
N ASN A 172 -52.73 19.88 -11.60
CA ASN A 172 -53.44 18.81 -10.90
C ASN A 172 -54.63 18.39 -11.78
N LYS A 173 -54.66 17.07 -12.05
CA LYS A 173 -55.76 16.23 -12.56
C LYS A 173 -57.03 16.49 -11.71
N GLU A 174 -58.27 16.26 -12.11
CA GLU A 174 -59.01 15.33 -12.96
C GLU A 174 -60.44 15.94 -12.90
N GLU A 175 -61.31 15.99 -13.92
CA GLU A 175 -62.21 14.92 -14.32
C GLU A 175 -63.25 15.50 -15.32
N ASP A 176 -63.73 14.60 -16.17
CA ASP A 176 -65.07 14.55 -16.74
C ASP A 176 -65.53 15.43 -17.92
N SER A 177 -65.20 14.89 -19.09
CA SER A 177 -66.13 14.10 -19.91
C SER A 177 -66.65 14.69 -21.23
N PRO A 178 -66.78 13.84 -22.27
CA PRO A 178 -66.84 14.25 -23.66
C PRO A 178 -68.28 14.23 -24.19
N SER A 179 -68.68 15.21 -25.00
CA SER A 179 -69.79 15.00 -25.94
C SER A 179 -69.87 16.03 -27.06
N LYS A 180 -69.86 15.47 -28.28
CA LYS A 180 -70.54 15.92 -29.51
C LYS A 180 -69.91 17.13 -30.23
N LYS A 181 -69.20 16.86 -31.34
CA LYS A 181 -69.75 16.80 -32.72
C LYS A 181 -70.37 18.12 -33.21
N ARG A 182 -69.63 18.73 -34.15
CA ARG A 182 -70.06 19.11 -35.52
C ARG A 182 -71.10 20.24 -35.66
N ARG A 183 -70.69 21.31 -36.37
CA ARG A 183 -71.18 21.82 -37.70
C ARG A 183 -71.03 23.35 -37.77
N LEU A 184 -70.19 23.84 -38.68
CA LEU A 184 -70.47 24.34 -40.05
C LEU A 184 -70.80 25.84 -40.07
N SER A 185 -70.07 26.57 -40.93
CA SER A 185 -70.45 27.75 -41.73
C SER A 185 -71.20 28.89 -41.03
N MET A 186 -70.78 30.14 -41.15
CA MET A 186 -70.48 30.88 -42.38
C MET A 186 -69.42 31.95 -42.10
#